data_AF-A0A1F3VLZ2-F1
#
_entry.id   AF-A0A1F3VLZ2-F1
#
_cell.length_a   1.000
_cell.length_b   1.000
_cell.length_c   1.000
_cell.angle_alpha   90.00
_cell.angle_beta   90.00
_cell.angle_gamma   90.00
#
_symmetry.space_group_name_H-M   'P 1'
#
loop_
_entity.id
_entity.type
_entity.pdbx_description
1 polymer ?
#
loop_
_entity_poly.entity_id
_entity_poly.type
_entity_poly.pdbx_seq_one_letter_code
_entity_poly.pdbx_strand_id
1 'polypeptide(L)'
;MLSITNGYYGDEIAAANDIDNMIQLAKERKAYMDANDIPIPQHLPRAKKYEERVGLDTTLPYDGREANRGEVLQESFDNAREGANTGKPDVESQTYKYIREIVQTRNEHRAVWDGKQIAIKSNNKETLSWIMSQANDNLLMVNNLSGDKIKSTLQLPQQFANQLPSSGVLRDALSGKMIHYEKKGNKIILALEEYDSFWLELH
;
A
#
# COMPACT_ATOMS: atom_id res chain seq x y z
N MET A 1 -17.85 8.64 0.65
CA MET A 1 -18.04 7.17 0.64
C MET A 1 -17.08 6.60 -0.39
N LEU A 2 -16.03 5.92 0.08
CA LEU A 2 -14.95 5.33 -0.73
C LEU A 2 -15.52 4.15 -1.52
N SER A 3 -15.96 4.34 -2.76
CA SER A 3 -16.52 3.24 -3.54
C SER A 3 -15.46 2.58 -4.42
N ILE A 4 -15.26 1.28 -4.20
CA ILE A 4 -14.51 0.30 -5.00
C ILE A 4 -12.99 0.25 -4.71
N THR A 5 -12.57 0.33 -3.44
CA THR A 5 -11.41 -0.45 -2.96
C THR A 5 -11.79 -1.01 -1.60
N ASN A 6 -11.72 -2.32 -1.41
CA ASN A 6 -11.89 -2.92 -0.08
C ASN A 6 -10.61 -2.68 0.72
N GLY A 7 -10.48 -1.49 1.31
CA GLY A 7 -9.45 -1.22 2.32
C GLY A 7 -9.84 -1.88 3.65
N TYR A 8 -8.85 -2.31 4.44
CA TYR A 8 -9.08 -2.73 5.81
C TYR A 8 -9.13 -1.49 6.70
N TYR A 9 -10.20 -1.35 7.48
CA TYR A 9 -10.39 -0.16 8.32
C TYR A 9 -9.28 -0.09 9.37
N GLY A 10 -8.55 1.03 9.38
CA GLY A 10 -7.36 1.24 10.20
C GLY A 10 -6.07 1.30 9.37
N ASP A 11 -6.01 0.67 8.20
CA ASP A 11 -4.84 0.73 7.32
C ASP A 11 -4.61 2.17 6.82
N GLU A 12 -5.68 2.95 6.65
CA GLU A 12 -5.61 4.34 6.21
C GLU A 12 -4.95 5.29 7.21
N ILE A 13 -4.74 4.84 8.44
CA ILE A 13 -3.99 5.56 9.46
C ILE A 13 -2.80 4.75 9.97
N ALA A 14 -2.39 3.69 9.26
CA ALA A 14 -1.33 2.78 9.67
C ALA A 14 -1.52 2.22 11.10
N ALA A 15 -2.76 1.85 11.45
CA ALA A 15 -3.06 1.29 12.77
C ALA A 15 -2.17 0.07 13.07
N ALA A 16 -1.52 0.10 14.24
CA ALA A 16 -0.66 -0.99 14.67
C ALA A 16 -1.48 -2.22 15.09
N ASN A 17 -0.82 -3.39 15.12
CA ASN A 17 -1.41 -4.59 15.68
C ASN A 17 -1.72 -4.40 17.17
N ASP A 18 -2.91 -4.86 17.58
CA ASP A 18 -3.38 -4.87 18.95
C ASP A 18 -3.05 -6.22 19.63
N ILE A 19 -1.81 -6.32 20.11
CA ILE A 19 -1.31 -7.52 20.79
C ILE A 19 -2.02 -7.75 22.12
N ASP A 20 -2.42 -6.68 22.82
CA ASP A 20 -3.09 -6.78 24.11
C ASP A 20 -4.50 -7.35 23.97
N ASN A 21 -5.25 -6.94 22.96
CA ASN A 21 -6.55 -7.54 22.62
C ASN A 21 -6.42 -9.03 22.29
N MET A 22 -5.42 -9.43 21.49
CA MET A 22 -5.15 -10.85 21.21
C MET A 22 -4.89 -11.64 22.51
N ILE A 23 -4.11 -11.08 23.45
CA ILE A 23 -3.84 -11.72 24.74
C ILE A 23 -5.12 -11.83 25.57
N GLN A 24 -5.94 -10.78 25.61
CA GLN A 24 -7.19 -10.77 26.35
C GLN A 24 -8.18 -11.81 25.82
N LEU A 25 -8.37 -11.87 24.50
CA LEU A 25 -9.25 -12.85 23.85
C LEU A 25 -8.73 -14.28 24.04
N ALA A 26 -7.42 -14.51 24.03
CA ALA A 26 -6.84 -15.81 24.32
C ALA A 26 -7.12 -16.27 25.77
N LYS A 27 -7.11 -15.35 26.75
CA LYS A 27 -7.50 -15.65 28.14
C LYS A 27 -8.98 -16.00 28.26
N GLU A 28 -9.86 -15.23 27.62
CA GLU A 28 -11.30 -15.48 27.61
C GLU A 28 -11.64 -16.83 26.96
N ARG A 29 -10.97 -17.14 25.84
CA ARG A 29 -11.09 -18.44 25.17
C ARG A 29 -10.63 -19.57 26.08
N LYS A 30 -9.51 -19.42 26.78
CA LYS A 30 -9.06 -20.43 27.76
C LYS A 30 -10.10 -20.65 28.85
N ALA A 31 -10.63 -19.58 29.44
CA ALA A 31 -11.66 -19.68 30.48
C ALA A 31 -12.92 -20.40 29.98
N TYR A 32 -13.36 -20.12 28.74
CA TYR A 32 -14.47 -20.82 28.13
C TYR A 32 -14.18 -22.31 27.91
N MET A 33 -12.98 -22.65 27.44
CA MET A 33 -12.58 -24.05 27.21
C MET A 33 -12.52 -24.84 28.51
N ASP A 34 -11.91 -24.27 29.55
CA ASP A 34 -11.86 -24.86 30.88
C ASP A 34 -13.27 -25.07 31.47
N ALA A 35 -14.18 -24.11 31.28
CA ALA A 35 -15.55 -24.19 31.76
C ALA A 35 -16.43 -25.23 31.02
N ASN A 36 -16.01 -25.68 29.84
CA ASN A 36 -16.76 -26.63 29.00
C ASN A 36 -16.00 -27.96 28.77
N ASP A 37 -14.96 -28.23 29.58
CA ASP A 37 -14.09 -29.42 29.45
C ASP A 37 -13.54 -29.63 28.03
N ILE A 38 -13.29 -28.53 27.29
CA ILE A 38 -12.74 -28.57 25.94
C ILE A 38 -11.22 -28.62 26.05
N PRO A 39 -10.55 -29.68 25.54
CA PRO A 39 -9.10 -29.77 25.62
C PRO A 39 -8.44 -28.66 24.79
N ILE A 40 -7.44 -28.00 25.38
CA ILE A 40 -6.58 -27.06 24.66
C ILE A 40 -5.76 -27.84 23.63
N PRO A 41 -5.84 -27.51 22.32
CA PRO A 41 -4.99 -28.13 21.32
C PRO A 41 -3.54 -28.02 21.75
N GLN A 42 -2.87 -29.15 21.95
CA GLN A 42 -1.46 -29.15 22.36
C GLN A 42 -0.65 -28.43 21.27
N HIS A 43 -0.02 -27.32 21.64
CA HIS A 43 0.80 -26.56 20.72
C HIS A 43 1.99 -27.41 20.26
N LEU A 44 2.26 -27.40 18.95
CA LEU A 44 3.42 -28.06 18.34
C LEU A 44 4.74 -27.63 19.02
N PRO A 45 5.81 -28.44 18.97
CA PRO A 45 7.10 -28.18 19.66
C PRO A 45 7.80 -26.83 19.40
N ARG A 46 7.27 -25.98 18.51
CA ARG A 46 7.79 -24.63 18.20
C ARG A 46 7.40 -23.55 19.23
N ALA A 47 6.52 -23.86 20.19
CA ALA A 47 5.98 -22.89 21.17
C ALA A 47 7.03 -22.30 22.13
N LYS A 48 7.95 -23.11 22.66
CA LYS A 48 8.97 -22.63 23.64
C LYS A 48 9.91 -21.56 23.11
N LYS A 49 10.24 -21.59 21.80
CA LYS A 49 11.12 -20.58 21.17
C LYS A 49 10.40 -19.26 20.91
N TYR A 50 9.07 -19.25 20.93
CA TYR A 50 8.25 -18.04 20.81
C TYR A 50 8.09 -17.36 22.18
N GLU A 51 7.89 -18.11 23.26
CA GLU A 51 7.86 -17.59 24.65
C GLU A 51 9.05 -16.66 24.95
N GLU A 52 10.27 -17.12 24.67
CA GLU A 52 11.50 -16.36 24.93
C GLU A 52 11.68 -15.13 24.02
N ARG A 53 11.04 -15.10 22.84
CA ARG A 53 11.18 -14.01 21.86
C ARG A 53 10.08 -12.95 21.94
N VAL A 54 8.87 -13.34 22.32
CA VAL A 54 7.68 -12.47 22.24
C VAL A 54 6.96 -12.29 23.58
N GLY A 55 7.38 -12.98 24.65
CA GLY A 55 6.80 -12.82 25.99
C GLY A 55 5.35 -13.30 26.12
N LEU A 56 4.88 -14.13 25.19
CA LEU A 56 3.52 -14.66 25.15
C LEU A 56 3.43 -15.98 25.93
N ASP A 57 2.37 -16.18 26.71
CA ASP A 57 2.12 -17.37 27.51
C ASP A 57 1.63 -18.52 26.61
N THR A 58 2.47 -19.51 26.31
CA THR A 58 2.10 -20.59 25.39
C THR A 58 1.06 -21.56 25.93
N THR A 59 0.57 -21.37 27.15
CA THR A 59 -0.59 -22.10 27.67
C THR A 59 -1.92 -21.52 27.18
N LEU A 60 -1.90 -20.34 26.55
CA LEU A 60 -3.09 -19.69 26.02
C LEU A 60 -3.37 -20.10 24.56
N PRO A 61 -4.65 -20.37 24.20
CA PRO A 61 -5.07 -20.70 22.85
C PRO A 61 -5.14 -19.44 21.97
N TYR A 62 -3.99 -18.90 21.58
CA TYR A 62 -3.91 -17.71 20.73
C TYR A 62 -4.47 -17.95 19.32
N ASP A 63 -5.15 -16.93 18.77
CA ASP A 63 -5.41 -16.80 17.34
C ASP A 63 -4.70 -15.53 16.83
N GLY A 64 -3.65 -15.71 16.03
CA GLY A 64 -2.83 -14.60 15.53
C GLY A 64 -3.57 -13.58 14.66
N ARG A 65 -4.77 -13.93 14.17
CA ARG A 65 -5.65 -13.00 13.43
C ARG A 65 -6.35 -12.00 14.36
N GLU A 66 -6.26 -12.17 15.67
CA GLU A 66 -6.87 -11.23 16.62
C GLU A 66 -6.01 -9.98 16.78
N ALA A 67 -4.69 -10.12 16.55
CA ALA A 67 -3.74 -9.02 16.59
C ALA A 67 -4.06 -7.92 15.56
N ASN A 68 -4.65 -8.25 14.41
CA ASN A 68 -5.02 -7.24 13.40
C ASN A 68 -6.53 -6.90 13.44
N ARG A 69 -7.25 -7.28 14.49
CA ARG A 69 -8.71 -7.05 14.64
C ARG A 69 -9.06 -6.28 15.91
N GLY A 70 -8.07 -5.61 16.51
CA GLY A 70 -8.30 -4.69 17.62
C GLY A 70 -9.21 -3.54 17.23
N GLU A 71 -9.75 -2.87 18.25
CA GLU A 71 -10.56 -1.68 18.04
C GLU A 71 -9.67 -0.53 17.54
N VAL A 72 -10.12 0.14 16.47
CA VAL A 72 -9.48 1.37 16.00
C VAL A 72 -10.30 2.54 16.51
N LEU A 73 -9.72 3.30 17.45
CA LEU A 73 -10.40 4.42 18.08
C LEU A 73 -10.63 5.57 17.11
N GLN A 74 -11.80 6.21 17.19
CA GLN A 74 -12.13 7.39 16.39
C GLN A 74 -11.11 8.54 16.59
N GLU A 75 -10.59 8.69 17.80
CA GLU A 75 -9.55 9.67 18.11
C GLU A 75 -8.27 9.46 17.28
N SER A 76 -7.88 8.21 17.00
CA SER A 76 -6.73 7.91 16.16
C SER A 76 -6.92 8.45 14.73
N PHE A 77 -8.14 8.37 14.21
CA PHE A 77 -8.49 8.96 12.92
C PHE A 77 -8.47 10.48 12.93
N ASP A 78 -9.05 11.09 13.95
CA ASP A 78 -9.07 12.55 14.07
C ASP A 78 -7.65 13.11 14.18
N ASN A 79 -6.79 12.46 14.97
CA ASN A 79 -5.38 12.81 15.10
C ASN A 79 -4.61 12.68 13.78
N ALA A 80 -4.78 11.57 13.05
CA ALA A 80 -4.12 11.38 11.74
C ALA A 80 -4.60 12.42 10.71
N ARG A 81 -5.89 12.74 10.71
CA ARG A 81 -6.46 13.79 9.84
C ARG A 81 -5.90 15.16 10.16
N GLU A 82 -5.85 15.53 11.44
CA GLU A 82 -5.31 16.82 11.89
C GLU A 82 -3.81 16.94 11.62
N GLY A 83 -3.05 15.88 11.91
CA GLY A 83 -1.64 15.80 11.57
C GLY A 83 -1.38 15.93 10.07
N ALA A 84 -2.19 15.27 9.23
CA ALA A 84 -2.11 15.42 7.77
C ALA A 84 -2.35 16.86 7.31
N ASN A 85 -3.31 17.56 7.91
CA ASN A 85 -3.64 18.95 7.58
C ASN A 85 -2.56 19.94 8.03
N THR A 86 -1.85 19.63 9.12
CA THR A 86 -0.79 20.48 9.69
C THR A 86 0.60 20.12 9.17
N GLY A 87 0.73 19.06 8.37
CA GLY A 87 2.00 18.59 7.82
C GLY A 87 2.88 17.86 8.84
N LYS A 88 2.27 17.24 9.86
CA LYS A 88 2.97 16.45 10.87
C LYS A 88 3.63 15.22 10.22
N PRO A 89 4.92 14.96 10.50
CA PRO A 89 5.67 13.89 9.82
C PRO A 89 5.53 12.52 10.48
N ASP A 90 4.49 12.25 11.27
CA ASP A 90 4.23 10.89 11.77
C ASP A 90 3.67 9.97 10.68
N VAL A 91 3.82 8.67 10.88
CA VAL A 91 3.51 7.65 9.88
C VAL A 91 2.01 7.62 9.60
N GLU A 92 1.20 7.78 10.62
CA GLU A 92 -0.26 7.75 10.56
C GLU A 92 -0.80 8.90 9.71
N SER A 93 -0.33 10.12 9.97
CA SER A 93 -0.69 11.34 9.24
C SER A 93 -0.23 11.30 7.78
N GLN A 94 1.00 10.83 7.54
CA GLN A 94 1.53 10.68 6.18
C GLN A 94 0.76 9.62 5.39
N THR A 95 0.47 8.48 6.02
CA THR A 95 -0.31 7.38 5.41
C THR A 95 -1.72 7.85 5.07
N TYR A 96 -2.39 8.52 6.00
CA TYR A 96 -3.71 9.09 5.79
C TYR A 96 -3.74 10.08 4.63
N LYS A 97 -2.76 11.00 4.60
CA LYS A 97 -2.62 11.96 3.51
C LYS A 97 -2.45 11.26 2.16
N TYR A 98 -1.50 10.32 2.08
CA TYR A 98 -1.17 9.63 0.84
C TYR A 98 -2.35 8.78 0.30
N ILE A 99 -3.06 8.06 1.18
CA ILE A 99 -4.24 7.28 0.78
C ILE A 99 -5.37 8.21 0.31
N ARG A 100 -5.57 9.35 0.97
CA ARG A 100 -6.54 10.35 0.49
C ARG A 100 -6.18 10.90 -0.88
N GLU A 101 -4.90 11.18 -1.13
CA GLU A 101 -4.40 11.61 -2.44
C GLU A 101 -4.66 10.53 -3.50
N ILE A 102 -4.31 9.26 -3.25
CA ILE A 102 -4.60 8.14 -4.17
C ILE A 102 -6.10 8.06 -4.50
N VAL A 103 -6.96 8.11 -3.48
CA VAL A 103 -8.40 8.05 -3.65
C VAL A 103 -8.90 9.23 -4.49
N GLN A 104 -8.42 10.43 -4.19
CA GLN A 104 -8.81 11.64 -4.90
C GLN A 104 -8.37 11.55 -6.37
N THR A 105 -7.09 11.29 -6.62
CA THR A 105 -6.55 11.12 -7.98
C THR A 105 -7.29 10.04 -8.73
N ARG A 106 -7.55 8.89 -8.09
CA ARG A 106 -8.38 7.84 -8.70
C ARG A 106 -9.74 8.37 -9.13
N ASN A 107 -10.44 9.13 -8.29
CA ASN A 107 -11.77 9.68 -8.60
C ASN A 107 -11.74 10.71 -9.72
N GLU A 108 -10.62 11.41 -9.90
CA GLU A 108 -10.41 12.41 -10.95
C GLU A 108 -10.06 11.77 -12.31
N HIS A 109 -9.45 10.59 -12.32
CA HIS A 109 -9.01 9.89 -13.52
C HIS A 109 -9.89 8.68 -13.86
N ARG A 110 -10.76 8.82 -14.87
CA ARG A 110 -11.62 7.73 -15.37
C ARG A 110 -10.84 6.52 -15.84
N ALA A 111 -9.63 6.70 -16.38
CA ALA A 111 -8.76 5.61 -16.79
C ALA A 111 -8.53 4.58 -15.67
N VAL A 112 -8.53 5.02 -14.40
CA VAL A 112 -8.33 4.14 -13.25
C VAL A 112 -9.61 3.38 -12.86
N TRP A 113 -10.79 3.89 -13.22
CA TRP A 113 -12.08 3.28 -12.89
C TRP A 113 -12.49 2.19 -13.85
N ASP A 114 -12.49 2.51 -15.15
CA ASP A 114 -13.03 1.65 -16.21
C ASP A 114 -12.13 1.57 -17.44
N GLY A 115 -10.91 2.12 -17.34
CA GLY A 115 -9.94 2.08 -18.41
C GLY A 115 -9.33 0.71 -18.64
N LYS A 116 -8.73 0.55 -19.82
CA LYS A 116 -7.99 -0.64 -20.18
C LYS A 116 -6.62 -0.60 -19.55
N GLN A 117 -6.28 -1.67 -18.81
CA GLN A 117 -4.93 -1.90 -18.33
C GLN A 117 -4.06 -2.52 -19.44
N ILE A 118 -2.89 -1.93 -19.67
CA ILE A 118 -1.88 -2.41 -20.63
C ILE A 118 -0.58 -2.61 -19.86
N ALA A 119 -0.15 -3.86 -19.66
CA ALA A 119 1.10 -4.16 -18.98
C ALA A 119 2.31 -3.60 -19.76
N ILE A 120 3.26 -2.99 -19.04
CA ILE A 120 4.47 -2.41 -19.61
C ILE A 120 5.67 -3.23 -19.15
N LYS A 121 6.51 -3.63 -20.10
CA LYS A 121 7.74 -4.36 -19.77
C LYS A 121 8.81 -3.39 -19.28
N SER A 122 9.46 -3.74 -18.19
CA SER A 122 10.66 -3.08 -17.67
C SER A 122 11.91 -3.94 -17.91
N ASN A 123 13.08 -3.32 -17.96
CA ASN A 123 14.37 -4.01 -17.87
C ASN A 123 14.74 -4.41 -16.42
N ASN A 124 14.03 -3.91 -15.42
CA ASN A 124 14.26 -4.23 -14.01
C ASN A 124 13.09 -5.05 -13.45
N LYS A 125 13.40 -6.18 -12.81
CA LYS A 125 12.41 -7.11 -12.19
C LYS A 125 11.67 -6.48 -11.00
N GLU A 126 12.23 -5.44 -10.40
CA GLU A 126 11.68 -4.73 -9.24
C GLU A 126 10.82 -3.54 -9.66
N THR A 127 10.74 -3.25 -10.96
CA THR A 127 9.80 -2.25 -11.48
C THR A 127 8.52 -2.91 -11.96
N LEU A 128 7.41 -2.57 -11.34
CA LEU A 128 6.08 -2.91 -11.82
C LEU A 128 5.47 -1.71 -12.53
N SER A 129 5.09 -1.87 -13.80
CA SER A 129 4.49 -0.79 -14.57
C SER A 129 3.41 -1.24 -15.54
N TRP A 130 2.44 -0.35 -15.73
CA TRP A 130 1.34 -0.53 -16.67
C TRP A 130 0.79 0.84 -17.09
N ILE A 131 0.04 0.87 -18.18
CA ILE A 131 -0.75 2.03 -18.57
C ILE A 131 -2.22 1.74 -18.24
N MET A 132 -2.89 2.67 -17.58
CA MET A 132 -4.34 2.75 -17.56
C MET A 132 -4.77 3.72 -18.66
N SER A 133 -5.61 3.28 -19.59
CA SER A 133 -5.98 4.05 -20.78
C SER A 133 -7.48 4.08 -20.99
N GLN A 134 -8.05 5.28 -21.11
CA GLN A 134 -9.46 5.51 -21.45
C GLN A 134 -9.62 6.84 -22.21
N ALA A 135 -9.93 6.75 -23.50
CA ALA A 135 -10.07 7.93 -24.37
C ALA A 135 -8.90 8.93 -24.21
N ASN A 136 -9.17 10.13 -23.67
CA ASN A 136 -8.18 11.20 -23.48
C ASN A 136 -7.51 11.18 -22.10
N ASP A 137 -7.78 10.16 -21.28
CA ASP A 137 -7.18 9.99 -19.96
C ASP A 137 -6.25 8.77 -19.99
N ASN A 138 -4.96 9.02 -19.86
CA ASN A 138 -3.92 8.00 -19.97
C ASN A 138 -2.87 8.22 -18.89
N LEU A 139 -2.71 7.22 -18.02
CA LEU A 139 -1.75 7.24 -16.92
C LEU A 139 -0.75 6.11 -17.08
N LEU A 140 0.53 6.43 -17.13
CA LEU A 140 1.61 5.47 -16.95
C LEU A 140 1.88 5.31 -15.46
N MET A 141 1.48 4.16 -14.92
CA MET A 141 1.75 3.78 -13.54
C MET A 141 3.09 3.06 -13.45
N VAL A 142 3.98 3.55 -12.61
CA VAL A 142 5.34 3.01 -12.43
C VAL A 142 5.64 2.90 -10.94
N ASN A 143 6.03 1.71 -10.50
CA ASN A 143 6.28 1.42 -9.10
C ASN A 143 7.66 0.79 -8.95
N ASN A 144 8.45 1.31 -8.01
CA ASN A 144 9.62 0.63 -7.47
C ASN A 144 9.18 -0.27 -6.31
N LEU A 145 9.48 -1.56 -6.38
CA LEU A 145 9.15 -2.52 -5.32
C LEU A 145 10.36 -2.85 -4.43
N SER A 146 11.50 -2.17 -4.61
CA SER A 146 12.68 -2.36 -3.78
C SER A 146 13.00 -1.16 -2.90
N GLY A 147 13.77 -1.44 -1.86
CA GLY A 147 14.39 -0.44 -0.98
C GLY A 147 15.69 0.13 -1.54
N ASP A 148 15.89 0.05 -2.86
CA ASP A 148 17.04 0.63 -3.55
C ASP A 148 16.55 1.66 -4.58
N LYS A 149 17.35 2.70 -4.83
CA LYS A 149 17.13 3.61 -5.96
C LYS A 149 17.39 2.89 -7.28
N ILE A 150 16.44 2.94 -8.22
CA ILE A 150 16.55 2.25 -9.51
C ILE A 150 16.38 3.18 -10.71
N LYS A 151 17.16 2.93 -11.77
CA LYS A 151 16.94 3.51 -13.09
C LYS A 151 16.24 2.49 -13.97
N SER A 152 14.98 2.76 -14.33
CA SER A 152 14.11 1.82 -15.03
C SER A 152 13.87 2.25 -16.47
N THR A 153 13.92 1.30 -17.41
CA THR A 153 13.63 1.50 -18.83
C THR A 153 12.35 0.74 -19.16
N LEU A 154 11.30 1.47 -19.51
CA LEU A 154 9.98 0.95 -19.79
C LEU A 154 9.70 0.95 -21.30
N GLN A 155 9.21 -0.17 -21.80
CA GLN A 155 8.89 -0.36 -23.22
C GLN A 155 7.44 0.07 -23.49
N LEU A 156 7.24 1.29 -24.00
CA LEU A 156 5.91 1.82 -24.28
C LEU A 156 5.35 1.30 -25.61
N PRO A 157 4.02 1.11 -25.73
CA PRO A 157 3.35 0.95 -27.01
C PRO A 157 3.61 2.16 -27.91
N GLN A 158 3.75 1.92 -29.21
CA GLN A 158 4.18 2.95 -30.17
C GLN A 158 3.30 4.21 -30.15
N GLN A 159 1.99 4.05 -29.97
CA GLN A 159 1.03 5.15 -29.92
C GLN A 159 1.34 6.16 -28.81
N PHE A 160 1.72 5.69 -27.61
CA PHE A 160 2.09 6.57 -26.49
C PHE A 160 3.51 7.10 -26.65
N ALA A 161 4.43 6.26 -27.12
CA ALA A 161 5.81 6.68 -27.36
C ALA A 161 5.91 7.82 -28.39
N ASN A 162 5.03 7.85 -29.40
CA ASN A 162 5.04 8.87 -30.45
C ASN A 162 4.56 10.25 -29.97
N GLN A 163 3.78 10.30 -28.89
CA GLN A 163 3.27 11.55 -28.30
C GLN A 163 4.33 12.26 -27.47
N LEU A 164 5.32 11.53 -26.96
CA LEU A 164 6.36 12.07 -26.10
C LEU A 164 7.57 12.59 -26.90
N PRO A 165 8.18 13.73 -26.55
CA PRO A 165 9.50 14.11 -27.06
C PRO A 165 10.62 13.14 -26.65
N SER A 166 11.84 13.39 -27.14
CA SER A 166 13.03 12.60 -26.79
C SER A 166 13.44 12.70 -25.32
N SER A 167 13.03 13.76 -24.64
CA SER A 167 13.16 13.98 -23.20
C SER A 167 12.15 15.04 -22.78
N GLY A 168 11.77 15.04 -21.50
CA GLY A 168 10.81 16.00 -20.99
C GLY A 168 10.49 15.77 -19.52
N VAL A 169 9.36 16.31 -19.10
CA VAL A 169 8.75 16.08 -17.80
C VAL A 169 7.34 15.56 -17.99
N LEU A 170 6.91 14.65 -17.12
CA LEU A 170 5.51 14.23 -16.99
C LEU A 170 5.03 14.61 -15.60
N ARG A 171 3.79 15.08 -15.50
CA ARG A 171 3.18 15.37 -14.21
C ARG A 171 2.77 14.05 -13.55
N ASP A 172 3.16 13.87 -12.30
CA ASP A 172 2.66 12.81 -11.45
C ASP A 172 1.31 13.23 -10.86
N ALA A 173 0.26 12.49 -11.16
CA ALA A 173 -1.10 12.77 -10.74
C ALA A 173 -1.32 12.56 -9.23
N LEU A 174 -0.45 11.80 -8.56
CA LEU A 174 -0.52 11.61 -7.11
C LEU A 174 0.01 12.83 -6.35
N SER A 175 1.26 13.24 -6.64
CA SER A 175 1.93 14.31 -5.89
C SER A 175 1.88 15.69 -6.56
N GLY A 176 1.46 15.76 -7.82
CA GLY A 176 1.53 16.97 -8.65
C GLY A 176 2.95 17.34 -9.10
N LYS A 177 3.98 16.57 -8.73
CA LYS A 177 5.37 16.83 -9.10
C LYS A 177 5.63 16.58 -10.58
N MET A 178 6.62 17.28 -11.13
CA MET A 178 7.11 17.05 -12.49
C MET A 178 8.26 16.04 -12.47
N ILE A 179 8.06 14.89 -13.12
CA ILE A 179 9.01 13.79 -13.17
C ILE A 179 9.73 13.81 -14.51
N HIS A 180 11.06 13.92 -14.47
CA HIS A 180 11.88 13.93 -15.66
C HIS A 180 12.00 12.54 -16.30
N TYR A 181 12.00 12.50 -17.62
CA TYR A 181 12.25 11.28 -18.38
C TYR A 181 13.16 11.52 -19.58
N GLU A 182 13.81 10.44 -20.00
CA GLU A 182 14.48 10.33 -21.30
C GLU A 182 13.78 9.29 -22.16
N LYS A 183 13.73 9.49 -23.48
CA LYS A 183 13.13 8.56 -24.43
C LYS A 183 14.15 8.13 -25.48
N LYS A 184 14.24 6.82 -25.72
CA LYS A 184 15.04 6.21 -26.80
C LYS A 184 14.15 5.30 -27.64
N GLY A 185 13.75 5.78 -28.81
CA GLY A 185 12.75 5.11 -29.64
C GLY A 185 11.40 5.05 -28.91
N ASN A 186 10.93 3.85 -28.61
CA ASN A 186 9.71 3.59 -27.84
C ASN A 186 9.97 3.19 -26.38
N LYS A 187 11.19 3.42 -25.88
CA LYS A 187 11.56 3.20 -24.48
C LYS A 187 11.61 4.51 -23.72
N ILE A 188 10.97 4.59 -22.57
CA ILE A 188 11.10 5.69 -21.61
C ILE A 188 11.99 5.27 -20.46
N ILE A 189 12.82 6.17 -19.97
CA ILE A 189 13.80 5.94 -18.92
C ILE A 189 13.48 6.89 -17.77
N LEU A 190 13.28 6.33 -16.58
CA LEU A 190 12.92 7.04 -15.35
C LEU A 190 13.90 6.68 -14.23
N ALA A 191 14.14 7.63 -13.33
CA ALA A 191 14.77 7.36 -12.04
C ALA A 191 13.67 7.27 -10.98
N LEU A 192 13.72 6.22 -10.17
CA LEU A 192 12.78 5.93 -9.10
C LEU A 192 13.58 5.82 -7.80
N GLU A 193 13.21 6.57 -6.77
CA GLU A 193 13.72 6.36 -5.42
C GLU A 193 13.10 5.09 -4.81
N GLU A 194 13.57 4.71 -3.63
CA GLU A 194 13.09 3.55 -2.87
C GLU A 194 11.57 3.60 -2.70
N TYR A 195 10.88 2.53 -3.12
CA TYR A 195 9.43 2.38 -3.03
C TYR A 195 8.57 3.47 -3.72
N ASP A 196 9.15 4.26 -4.63
CA ASP A 196 8.40 5.28 -5.38
C ASP A 196 7.24 4.67 -6.18
N SER A 197 6.10 5.37 -6.19
CA SER A 197 4.95 5.09 -7.05
C SER A 197 4.54 6.37 -7.77
N PHE A 198 4.59 6.35 -9.10
CA PHE A 198 4.22 7.48 -9.95
C PHE A 198 3.03 7.12 -10.85
N TRP A 199 2.09 8.06 -10.98
CA TRP A 199 0.98 7.99 -11.91
C TRP A 199 1.15 9.11 -12.93
N LEU A 200 1.95 8.84 -13.96
CA LEU A 200 2.41 9.86 -14.90
C LEU A 200 1.38 10.10 -16.00
N GLU A 201 0.93 11.34 -16.14
CA GLU A 201 -0.01 11.75 -17.18
C GLU A 201 0.65 11.72 -18.57
N LEU A 202 0.04 11.01 -19.54
CA LEU A 202 0.60 10.79 -20.89
C LEU A 202 -0.04 11.67 -22.00
N HIS A 203 -0.69 12.77 -21.65
CA HIS A 203 -1.43 13.61 -22.60
C HIS A 203 -0.56 14.61 -23.37
#